data_AF-A0A533V7E8-F1
#
_entry.id   AF-A0A533V7E8-F1
#
_cell.length_a   1.000
_cell.length_b   1.000
_cell.length_c   1.000
_cell.angle_alpha   90.00
_cell.angle_beta   90.00
_cell.angle_gamma   90.00
#
_symmetry.space_group_name_H-M   'P 1'
#
loop_
_entity.id
_entity.type
_entity.pdbx_description
1 polymer ?
#
loop_
_entity_poly.entity_id
_entity_poly.type
_entity_poly.pdbx_seq_one_letter_code
_entity_poly.pdbx_strand_id
1 'polypeptide(L)' 'SDGTDDDYIVVTGKQVLLKFNETKTSSDRNLAINFPAGTSEITIYGTRIIPEFPISALVLVIALVPVIFFSRKNH' A
#
# COMPACT_ATOMS: atom_id res chain seq x y z
N SER A 1 11.44 -2.26 -11.16
CA SER A 1 10.31 -3.10 -10.72
C SER A 1 10.07 -2.83 -9.24
N ASP A 2 9.27 -1.81 -8.92
CA ASP A 2 9.62 -0.79 -7.92
C ASP A 2 8.60 -0.64 -6.79
N GLY A 3 8.43 -1.66 -5.93
CA GLY A 3 7.64 -1.50 -4.70
C GLY A 3 6.16 -1.24 -5.00
N THR A 4 5.46 -2.31 -5.38
CA THR A 4 4.04 -2.34 -5.74
C THR A 4 3.19 -1.41 -4.87
N ASP A 5 2.69 -0.33 -5.48
CA ASP A 5 1.55 0.43 -4.95
C ASP A 5 0.46 -0.54 -4.50
N ASP A 6 -0.12 -0.24 -3.34
CA ASP A 6 -1.18 -1.03 -2.74
C ASP A 6 -2.49 -1.03 -3.54
N ASP A 7 -3.35 -1.95 -3.13
CA ASP A 7 -4.72 -2.10 -3.60
C ASP A 7 -5.58 -0.93 -3.10
N TYR A 8 -6.41 -0.39 -3.99
CA TYR A 8 -7.43 0.58 -3.60
C TYR A 8 -8.64 -0.14 -3.01
N ILE A 9 -9.18 0.41 -1.93
CA ILE A 9 -10.45 -0.01 -1.35
C ILE A 9 -11.48 1.08 -1.67
N VAL A 10 -12.49 0.72 -2.44
CA VAL A 10 -13.59 1.61 -2.76
C VAL A 10 -14.77 1.28 -1.86
N VAL A 11 -15.36 2.29 -1.23
CA VAL A 11 -16.51 2.15 -0.32
C VAL A 11 -17.61 3.10 -0.76
N THR A 12 -18.86 2.64 -0.76
CA THR A 12 -20.04 3.48 -0.97
C THR A 12 -20.88 3.48 0.31
N GLY A 13 -20.93 4.63 1.00
CA GLY A 13 -21.48 4.71 2.35
C GLY A 13 -20.83 3.71 3.33
N LYS A 14 -21.53 2.62 3.67
CA LYS A 14 -21.04 1.55 4.57
C LYS A 14 -20.68 0.24 3.86
N GLN A 15 -20.84 0.17 2.53
CA GLN A 15 -20.61 -1.04 1.76
C GLN A 15 -19.29 -0.94 0.99
N VAL A 16 -18.41 -1.91 1.20
CA VAL A 16 -17.18 -2.05 0.42
C VAL A 16 -17.53 -2.56 -0.98
N LEU A 17 -17.15 -1.79 -2.01
CA LEU A 17 -17.22 -2.22 -3.40
C LEU A 17 -16.00 -3.10 -3.70
N LEU A 18 -16.23 -4.41 -3.73
CA LEU A 18 -15.19 -5.42 -3.97
C LEU A 18 -14.73 -5.51 -5.43
N LYS A 19 -15.39 -4.81 -6.37
CA LYS A 19 -15.06 -4.84 -7.79
C LYS A 19 -15.17 -3.46 -8.43
N PHE A 20 -14.05 -2.98 -8.94
CA PHE A 20 -13.92 -1.85 -9.86
C PHE A 20 -12.92 -2.27 -10.96
N ASN A 21 -12.97 -1.60 -12.10
CA ASN A 21 -12.01 -1.87 -13.17
C ASN A 21 -10.83 -0.90 -13.03
N GLU A 22 -9.62 -1.45 -12.97
CA GLU A 22 -8.39 -0.67 -12.82
C GLU A 22 -7.52 -0.80 -14.06
N THR A 23 -6.95 0.31 -14.51
CA THR A 23 -5.93 0.31 -15.56
C THR A 23 -4.75 1.14 -15.08
N LYS A 24 -3.57 0.52 -14.99
CA LYS A 24 -2.31 1.17 -14.59
C LYS A 24 -1.48 1.50 -15.83
N THR A 25 -1.02 2.74 -15.95
CA THR A 25 0.04 3.15 -16.87
C THR A 25 1.33 3.41 -16.08
N SER A 26 2.40 3.87 -16.75
CA SER A 26 3.68 4.18 -16.09
C SER A 26 3.63 5.39 -15.16
N SER A 27 2.66 6.29 -15.36
CA SER A 27 2.50 7.54 -14.61
C SER A 27 1.18 7.65 -13.88
N ASP A 28 0.15 6.97 -14.39
CA ASP A 28 -1.23 7.19 -14.01
C ASP A 28 -1.94 5.88 -13.69
N ARG A 29 -3.02 6.02 -12.92
CA ARG A 29 -3.90 4.91 -12.59
C ARG A 29 -5.33 5.36 -12.77
N ASN A 30 -6.07 4.61 -13.57
CA ASN A 30 -7.48 4.87 -13.85
C ASN A 30 -8.35 3.86 -13.10
N LEU A 31 -9.29 4.36 -12.29
CA LEU A 31 -10.25 3.55 -11.53
C LEU A 31 -11.66 3.80 -12.07
N ALA A 32 -12.21 2.85 -12.80
CA ALA A 32 -13.59 2.89 -13.29
C ALA A 32 -14.51 2.20 -12.28
N ILE A 33 -15.29 3.00 -11.57
CA ILE A 33 -16.18 2.59 -10.48
C ILE A 33 -17.62 2.82 -10.92
N ASN A 34 -18.38 1.72 -11.10
CA ASN A 34 -19.80 1.81 -11.39
C ASN A 34 -20.59 1.82 -10.07
N PHE A 35 -21.47 2.80 -9.90
CA PHE A 35 -22.31 2.93 -8.70
C PHE A 35 -23.78 3.18 -9.09
N PRO A 36 -24.75 2.74 -8.26
CA PRO A 36 -26.17 2.95 -8.52
C PRO A 36 -26.58 4.43 -8.51
N ALA A 37 -27.66 4.75 -9.21
CA ALA A 37 -28.29 6.06 -9.09
C ALA A 37 -28.79 6.29 -7.65
N GLY A 38 -28.48 7.45 -7.08
CA GLY A 38 -28.81 7.78 -5.68
C GLY A 38 -27.72 7.47 -4.66
N THR A 39 -26.54 6.99 -5.09
CA THR A 39 -25.35 6.96 -4.24
C THR A 39 -24.97 8.38 -3.80
N SER A 40 -24.99 8.61 -2.49
CA SER A 40 -24.68 9.93 -1.91
C SER A 40 -23.20 10.15 -1.66
N GLU A 41 -22.42 9.08 -1.46
CA GLU A 41 -21.01 9.17 -1.07
C GLU A 41 -20.22 7.97 -1.61
N ILE A 42 -19.03 8.27 -2.11
CA ILE A 42 -18.03 7.29 -2.55
C ILE A 42 -16.71 7.70 -1.95
N THR A 43 -16.09 6.77 -1.23
CA THR A 43 -14.80 6.97 -0.58
C THR A 43 -13.79 6.00 -1.17
N ILE A 44 -12.65 6.54 -1.61
CA ILE A 44 -11.54 5.78 -2.19
C ILE A 44 -10.39 5.84 -1.19
N TYR A 45 -10.08 4.69 -0.58
CA TYR A 45 -8.92 4.54 0.27
C TYR A 45 -7.80 3.92 -0.55
N GLY A 46 -6.69 4.65 -0.66
CA GLY A 46 -5.45 4.11 -1.20
C GLY A 46 -4.37 4.21 -0.14
N THR A 47 -3.46 3.26 -0.11
CA THR A 47 -2.22 3.38 0.65
C THR A 47 -1.09 3.68 -0.34
N ARG A 48 -0.29 4.68 0.01
CA ARG A 48 0.94 4.98 -0.69
C ARG A 48 2.06 4.51 0.21
N ILE A 49 2.78 3.47 -0.20
CA ILE A 49 4.04 3.12 0.45
C ILE A 49 5.01 4.25 0.12
N ILE A 50 5.09 5.24 1.02
CA ILE A 50 6.19 6.19 1.03
C ILE A 50 7.27 5.54 1.88
N PRO A 51 8.43 5.17 1.32
CA PRO A 51 9.55 4.76 2.14
C PRO A 51 9.87 5.94 3.09
N GLU A 52 9.59 5.77 4.38
CA GLU A 52 9.78 6.79 5.42
C GLU A 52 11.21 7.36 5.39
N PHE A 53 12.16 6.52 4.96
CA PHE A 53 13.49 6.91 4.54
C PHE A 53 13.87 6.10 3.28
N PRO A 54 14.41 6.70 2.21
CA PRO A 54 14.82 5.97 0.99
C PRO A 54 15.83 4.84 1.24
N ILE A 55 16.48 4.87 2.41
CA ILE A 55 17.48 3.92 2.87
C ILE A 55 16.99 3.04 4.03
N SER A 56 15.67 2.96 4.28
CA SER A 56 15.10 2.23 5.43
C SER A 56 15.55 0.77 5.48
N ALA A 57 15.61 0.08 4.33
CA ALA A 57 16.12 -1.27 4.24
C ALA A 57 17.60 -1.38 4.66
N LEU A 58 18.44 -0.42 4.25
CA LEU A 58 19.85 -0.38 4.64
C LEU A 58 19.99 -0.10 6.15
N VAL A 59 19.22 0.83 6.69
CA VAL A 59 19.20 1.15 8.13
C VAL A 59 18.75 -0.07 8.95
N LEU A 60 17.72 -0.79 8.50
CA LEU A 60 17.25 -2.02 9.14
C LEU A 60 18.34 -3.10 9.15
N VAL A 61 19.03 -3.30 8.03
CA VAL A 61 20.14 -4.28 7.94
C VAL A 61 21.29 -3.90 8.87
N ILE A 62 21.69 -2.63 8.90
CA ILE A 62 22.75 -2.13 9.80
C ILE A 62 22.34 -2.30 11.27
N ALA A 63 21.07 -2.07 11.61
CA ALA A 63 20.59 -2.22 12.98
C ALA A 63 20.48 -3.70 13.41
N LEU A 64 20.01 -4.58 12.51
CA LEU A 64 19.67 -5.95 12.85
C LEU A 64 20.89 -6.88 12.90
N VAL A 65 21.87 -6.71 11.99
CA VAL A 65 23.04 -7.60 11.88
C VAL A 65 23.87 -7.65 13.19
N PRO A 66 24.22 -6.52 13.83
CA PRO A 66 24.94 -6.52 15.10
C PRO A 66 24.12 -7.19 16.22
N VAL A 67 22.82 -6.91 16.30
CA VAL A 67 21.92 -7.49 17.32
C VAL A 67 21.92 -9.01 17.25
N ILE A 68 21.78 -9.59 16.05
CA ILE A 68 21.83 -11.04 15.86
C ILE A 68 23.21 -11.60 16.21
N PHE A 69 24.28 -10.90 15.81
CA PHE A 69 25.65 -11.34 16.06
C PHE A 69 25.99 -11.36 17.56
N PHE A 70 25.64 -10.31 18.29
CA PHE A 70 25.85 -10.24 19.74
C PHE A 70 24.89 -11.13 20.53
N SER A 71 23.63 -11.29 20.07
CA SER A 71 22.65 -12.15 20.73
C SER A 71 23.04 -13.63 20.74
N ARG A 72 23.75 -14.11 19.72
CA ARG A 72 24.21 -15.51 19.65
C ARG A 72 25.32 -15.86 20.65
N LYS A 73 25.94 -14.88 21.33
CA LYS A 73 27.14 -15.11 22.16
C LYS A 73 26.87 -15.56 23.61
N ASN A 74 25.64 -15.93 23.98
CA ASN A 74 25.33 -16.34 25.36
C ASN A 74 24.82 -17.79 25.48
N HIS A 75 25.48 -18.74 24.83
CA HIS A 75 25.38 -20.16 25.20
C HIS A 75 26.72 -20.86 25.06
#